data_AF-R1H8D2-F1
#
_entry.id   AF-R1H8D2-F1
#
_cell.length_a   1.000
_cell.length_b   1.000
_cell.length_c   1.000
_cell.angle_alpha   90.00
_cell.angle_beta   90.00
_cell.angle_gamma   90.00
#
_symmetry.space_group_name_H-M   'P 1'
#
loop_
_entity.id
_entity.type
_entity.pdbx_description
1 polymer ?
#
loop_
_entity_poly.entity_id
_entity_poly.type
_entity_poly.pdbx_seq_one_letter_code
_entity_poly.pdbx_strand_id
1 'polypeptide(L)'
;MSEQMTAINLLNHHAAKRLRQLREQLGMSRPKFADLLGIPPTTLKNYELGYREVGGGLFLLIANHADLKQHLHWLLTGAHTNPQQEA
;
A
#
# COMPACT_ATOMS: atom_id res chain seq x y z
N MET A 1 -17.88 -0.64 22.84
CA MET A 1 -17.77 -1.78 21.90
C MET A 1 -16.34 -1.80 21.39
N SER A 2 -15.47 -2.61 22.01
CA SER A 2 -14.14 -2.88 21.47
C SER A 2 -14.32 -3.89 20.34
N GLU A 3 -14.44 -3.40 19.11
CA GLU A 3 -14.34 -4.25 17.92
C GLU A 3 -13.03 -5.02 18.03
N GLN A 4 -13.13 -6.33 18.23
CA GLN A 4 -11.99 -7.21 18.17
C GLN A 4 -11.45 -7.11 16.73
N MET A 5 -10.37 -6.35 16.56
CA MET A 5 -9.67 -6.24 15.29
C MET A 5 -9.24 -7.65 14.87
N THR A 6 -9.86 -8.18 13.81
CA THR A 6 -9.43 -9.45 13.22
C THR A 6 -8.00 -9.28 12.69
N ALA A 7 -7.25 -10.38 12.58
CA ALA A 7 -5.91 -10.37 12.01
C ALA A 7 -5.88 -9.71 10.62
N ILE A 8 -6.96 -9.88 9.85
CA ILE A 8 -7.14 -9.26 8.53
C ILE A 8 -7.23 -7.73 8.63
N ASN A 9 -8.03 -7.19 9.57
CA ASN A 9 -8.17 -5.74 9.76
C ASN A 9 -6.83 -5.09 10.15
N LEU A 10 -6.04 -5.76 11.01
CA LEU A 10 -4.71 -5.30 11.37
C LEU A 10 -3.79 -5.26 10.14
N LEU A 11 -3.70 -6.36 9.39
CA LEU A 11 -2.88 -6.43 8.18
C LEU A 11 -3.27 -5.36 7.15
N ASN A 12 -4.56 -5.11 6.96
CA ASN A 12 -5.06 -4.02 6.10
C ASN A 12 -4.61 -2.65 6.59
N HIS A 13 -4.69 -2.38 7.88
CA HIS A 13 -4.24 -1.12 8.47
C HIS A 13 -2.72 -0.92 8.32
N HIS A 14 -1.93 -1.98 8.49
CA HIS A 14 -0.49 -1.95 8.24
C HIS A 14 -0.17 -1.70 6.75
N ALA A 15 -0.87 -2.37 5.84
CA ALA A 15 -0.70 -2.17 4.40
C ALA A 15 -1.05 -0.74 3.96
N ALA A 16 -2.13 -0.16 4.49
CA ALA A 16 -2.51 1.24 4.23
C ALA A 16 -1.43 2.23 4.68
N LYS A 17 -0.83 2.01 5.87
CA LYS A 17 0.30 2.83 6.34
C LYS A 17 1.52 2.71 5.43
N ARG A 18 1.85 1.49 5.00
CA ARG A 18 2.98 1.25 4.08
C ARG A 18 2.74 1.87 2.71
N LEU A 19 1.51 1.85 2.20
CA LEU A 19 1.14 2.53 0.95
C LEU A 19 1.42 4.03 1.03
N ARG A 20 1.07 4.68 2.15
CA ARG A 20 1.40 6.08 2.41
C ARG A 20 2.90 6.32 2.44
N GLN A 21 3.65 5.47 3.13
CA GLN A 21 5.11 5.54 3.21
C GLN A 21 5.75 5.35 1.84
N LEU A 22 5.28 4.41 1.02
CA LEU A 22 5.75 4.20 -0.36
C LEU A 22 5.57 5.48 -1.19
N ARG A 23 4.39 6.10 -1.11
CA ARG A 23 4.12 7.38 -1.78
C ARG A 23 5.09 8.48 -1.32
N GLU A 24 5.36 8.57 -0.01
CA GLU A 24 6.28 9.53 0.57
C GLU A 24 7.74 9.27 0.14
N GLN A 25 8.16 8.00 0.06
CA GLN A 25 9.49 7.60 -0.44
C GLN A 25 9.67 7.93 -1.92
N LEU A 26 8.63 7.79 -2.73
CA LEU A 26 8.64 8.18 -4.15
C LEU A 26 8.58 9.70 -4.35
N GLY A 27 8.42 10.50 -3.27
CA GLY A 27 8.30 11.95 -3.36
C GLY A 27 7.06 12.42 -4.13
N MET A 28 6.04 11.57 -4.27
CA MET A 28 4.88 11.85 -5.10
C MET A 28 3.73 12.46 -4.29
N SER A 29 3.03 13.41 -4.91
CA SER A 29 1.77 13.90 -4.38
C SER A 29 0.66 12.83 -4.50
N ARG A 30 -0.33 12.87 -3.62
CA ARG A 30 -1.46 11.91 -3.62
C ARG A 30 -2.15 11.82 -4.99
N PRO A 31 -2.42 12.93 -5.71
CA PRO A 31 -3.04 12.84 -7.04
C PRO A 31 -2.16 12.12 -8.05
N LYS A 32 -0.84 12.40 -8.07
CA LYS A 32 0.10 11.74 -8.98
C LYS A 32 0.20 10.24 -8.71
N PHE A 33 0.25 9.86 -7.43
CA PHE A 33 0.32 8.46 -7.05
C PHE A 33 -1.00 7.71 -7.33
N ALA A 34 -2.14 8.38 -7.17
CA ALA A 34 -3.44 7.82 -7.53
C ALA A 34 -3.58 7.63 -9.05
N ASP A 35 -3.13 8.61 -9.83
CA ASP A 35 -3.09 8.58 -11.29
C ASP A 35 -2.20 7.43 -11.80
N LEU A 36 -1.01 7.27 -11.19
CA LEU A 36 -0.09 6.16 -11.47
C LEU A 36 -0.73 4.78 -11.26
N LEU A 37 -1.56 4.66 -10.23
CA LEU A 37 -2.30 3.44 -9.92
C LEU A 37 -3.61 3.30 -10.69
N GLY A 38 -4.01 4.31 -11.48
CA GLY A 38 -5.29 4.32 -12.19
C GLY A 38 -6.51 4.35 -11.26
N ILE A 39 -6.39 4.88 -10.04
CA ILE A 39 -7.48 4.97 -9.08
C ILE A 39 -7.84 6.44 -8.77
N PRO A 40 -9.08 6.72 -8.35
CA PRO A 40 -9.42 8.07 -7.91
C PRO A 40 -8.58 8.50 -6.69
N PRO A 41 -8.13 9.77 -6.62
CA PRO A 41 -7.38 10.28 -5.49
C PRO A 41 -8.17 10.25 -4.18
N THR A 42 -9.50 10.32 -4.26
CA THR A 42 -10.42 10.13 -3.13
C THR A 42 -10.39 8.69 -2.61
N THR A 43 -10.29 7.70 -3.51
CA THR A 43 -10.15 6.28 -3.15
C THR A 43 -8.82 6.03 -2.45
N LEU A 44 -7.71 6.55 -2.99
CA LEU A 44 -6.40 6.49 -2.32
C LEU A 44 -6.45 7.14 -0.92
N LYS A 45 -7.07 8.31 -0.80
CA LYS A 45 -7.25 9.00 0.49
C LYS A 45 -8.02 8.15 1.50
N ASN A 46 -9.08 7.46 1.07
CA ASN A 46 -9.88 6.63 1.95
C ASN A 46 -9.12 5.39 2.44
N TYR A 47 -8.26 4.81 1.60
CA TYR A 47 -7.35 3.74 2.00
C TYR A 47 -6.33 4.23 3.03
N GLU A 48 -5.63 5.33 2.75
CA GLU A 48 -4.61 5.88 3.66
C GLU A 48 -5.16 6.29 5.04
N LEU A 49 -6.43 6.73 5.08
CA LEU A 49 -7.11 7.15 6.30
C LEU A 49 -7.85 6.01 7.02
N GLY A 50 -7.87 4.80 6.46
CA GLY A 50 -8.57 3.65 7.03
C GLY A 50 -10.09 3.73 6.96
N TYR A 51 -10.65 4.69 6.21
CA TYR A 51 -12.09 4.75 5.93
C TYR A 51 -12.56 3.60 5.04
N ARG A 52 -11.62 3.02 4.26
CA ARG A 52 -11.86 1.86 3.43
C ARG A 52 -10.70 0.89 3.55
N GLU A 53 -11.01 -0.40 3.62
CA GLU A 53 -9.98 -1.44 3.58
C GLU A 53 -9.28 -1.47 2.21
N VAL A 54 -7.98 -1.72 2.23
CA VAL A 54 -7.20 -1.91 1.02
C VAL A 54 -7.57 -3.26 0.42
N GLY A 55 -8.37 -3.24 -0.64
CA GLY A 55 -8.76 -4.45 -1.34
C GLY A 55 -7.60 -5.08 -2.12
N GLY A 56 -7.69 -6.40 -2.35
CA GLY A 56 -6.78 -7.18 -3.20
C GLY A 56 -6.46 -6.51 -4.54
N GLY A 57 -7.44 -5.83 -5.14
CA GLY A 57 -7.28 -5.11 -6.40
C GLY A 57 -6.18 -4.04 -6.39
N LEU A 58 -5.96 -3.34 -5.26
CA LEU A 58 -4.88 -2.35 -5.18
C LEU A 58 -3.51 -3.03 -5.25
N PHE A 59 -3.35 -4.15 -4.54
CA PHE A 59 -2.11 -4.92 -4.58
C PHE A 59 -1.86 -5.49 -5.97
N LEU A 60 -2.91 -5.93 -6.69
CA LEU A 60 -2.78 -6.38 -8.08
C LEU A 60 -2.32 -5.25 -9.01
N LEU A 61 -2.83 -4.03 -8.83
CA LEU A 61 -2.38 -2.85 -9.59
C LEU A 61 -0.90 -2.58 -9.34
N ILE A 62 -0.48 -2.56 -8.08
CA ILE A 62 0.94 -2.38 -7.68
C ILE A 62 1.82 -3.50 -8.25
N ALA A 63 1.34 -4.75 -8.19
CA ALA A 63 2.06 -5.93 -8.69
C ALA A 63 2.28 -5.90 -10.21
N ASN A 64 1.33 -5.35 -10.96
CA ASN A 64 1.42 -5.23 -12.41
C ASN A 64 2.13 -3.94 -12.86
N HIS A 65 2.44 -3.03 -11.95
CA HIS A 65 3.10 -1.77 -12.29
C HIS A 65 4.62 -1.94 -12.34
N ALA A 66 5.26 -1.50 -13.44
CA ALA A 66 6.70 -1.68 -13.66
C ALA A 66 7.57 -1.11 -12.53
N ASP A 67 7.27 0.11 -12.08
CA ASP A 67 8.04 0.80 -11.02
C ASP A 67 7.68 0.37 -9.59
N LEU A 68 6.44 -0.10 -9.36
CA LEU A 68 5.94 -0.35 -8.01
C LEU A 68 6.00 -1.83 -7.62
N LYS A 69 6.09 -2.76 -8.57
CA LYS A 69 6.14 -4.21 -8.31
C LYS A 69 7.25 -4.61 -7.33
N GLN A 70 8.40 -3.92 -7.37
CA GLN A 70 9.52 -4.18 -6.46
C GLN A 70 9.20 -3.86 -5.00
N HIS A 71 8.24 -2.97 -4.76
CA HIS A 71 7.80 -2.59 -3.41
C HIS A 71 6.63 -3.42 -2.90
N LEU A 72 6.03 -4.28 -3.74
CA LEU A 72 4.86 -5.08 -3.40
C LEU A 72 5.12 -5.99 -2.18
N HIS A 73 6.27 -6.67 -2.16
CA HIS A 73 6.61 -7.58 -1.06
C HIS A 73 6.62 -6.81 0.27
N TRP A 74 7.36 -5.71 0.34
CA TRP A 74 7.42 -4.86 1.52
C TRP A 74 6.04 -4.29 1.90
N LEU A 75 5.22 -3.92 0.91
CA LEU A 75 3.89 -3.38 1.16
C LEU A 75 2.95 -4.43 1.81
N LEU A 76 3.04 -5.70 1.38
CA LEU A 76 2.28 -6.82 1.91
C LEU A 76 2.80 -7.31 3.27
N THR A 77 4.09 -7.61 3.38
CA THR A 77 4.68 -8.26 4.55
C THR A 77 5.20 -7.27 5.59
N GLY A 78 5.61 -6.07 5.16
CA GLY A 78 6.39 -5.12 5.96
C GLY A 78 7.82 -5.55 6.22
N ALA A 79 8.21 -6.71 5.70
CA ALA A 79 9.60 -7.10 5.64
C ALA A 79 10.23 -6.36 4.46
N HIS A 80 11.34 -5.68 4.71
CA HIS A 80 12.18 -5.24 3.62
C HIS A 80 12.72 -6.52 2.95
N THR A 81 12.25 -6.86 1.75
CA THR A 81 13.09 -7.62 0.84
C THR A 81 14.25 -6.69 0.52
N ASN A 82 15.33 -6.82 1.28
CA ASN A 82 16.61 -6.28 0.87
C ASN A 82 17.11 -7.21 -0.24
N PRO A 83 17.11 -6.83 -1.53
CA PRO A 83 17.69 -7.66 -2.58
C PRO A 83 19.23 -7.72 -2.45
N GLN A 84 19.83 -7.09 -1.43
CA GLN A 84 21.27 -7.06 -1.17
C GLN A 84 21.70 -7.86 0.08
N GLN A 85 20.93 -8.85 0.54
CA GLN A 85 21.44 -9.85 1.50
C GLN A 85 21.64 -11.21 0.83
N GLU A 86 22.27 -11.22 -0.33
CA GLU A 86 22.99 -12.37 -0.86
C GLU A 86 24.37 -11.86 -1.34
N ALA A 87 25.32 -11.78 -0.43
CA ALA A 87 26.76 -11.64 -0.68
C ALA A 87 27.52 -12.32 0.46
#